data_AF-A0A363N490-F1
#
_entry.id   AF-A0A363N490-F1
#
_cell.length_a   1.000
_cell.length_b   1.000
_cell.length_c   1.000
_cell.angle_alpha   90.00
_cell.angle_beta   90.00
_cell.angle_gamma   90.00
#
_symmetry.space_group_name_H-M   'P 1'
#
loop_
_entity.id
_entity.type
_entity.pdbx_description
1 polymer ?
#
loop_
_entity_poly.entity_id
_entity_poly.type
_entity_poly.pdbx_seq_one_letter_code
_entity_poly.pdbx_strand_id
1 'polypeptide(L)'
;MRTLLIALTIILLPLFASAQNFDPSKYGPQKQDLLFPGANQNPKLPQLETVKPLSRNDVEKTKAKLAREEQKLIKLAEKTWQIELDLRAKRESLKNLENTSKNNNDPDYQKNIEKIKKEIAISQNKLDDAKSKQDFRAEKVLELEIMLEESKFTRKGS
;
A
#
# COMPACT_ATOMS: atom_id res chain seq x y z
N MET A 1 16.24 11.99 17.30
CA MET A 1 15.50 11.58 16.08
C MET A 1 15.66 12.56 14.91
N ARG A 2 15.54 13.89 15.10
CA ARG A 2 15.67 14.86 13.99
C ARG A 2 17.10 15.00 13.42
N THR A 3 18.12 14.86 14.27
CA THR A 3 19.54 14.94 13.87
C THR A 3 20.02 13.75 13.04
N LEU A 4 19.47 12.55 13.28
CA LEU A 4 19.78 11.34 12.50
C LEU A 4 19.28 11.43 11.06
N LEU A 5 18.10 12.01 10.85
CA LEU A 5 17.52 12.20 9.51
C LEU A 5 18.35 13.16 8.64
N ILE A 6 18.89 14.23 9.25
CA ILE A 6 19.72 15.22 8.55
C ILE A 6 21.11 14.63 8.23
N ALA A 7 21.67 13.80 9.10
CA ALA A 7 22.93 13.12 8.83
C ALA A 7 22.80 12.11 7.67
N LEU A 8 21.66 11.40 7.59
CA LEU A 8 21.41 10.40 6.54
C LEU A 8 21.30 11.04 5.14
N THR A 9 20.70 12.23 5.04
CA THR A 9 20.56 12.93 3.75
C THR A 9 21.87 13.47 3.22
N ILE A 10 22.79 13.91 4.09
CA ILE A 10 24.12 14.42 3.68
C ILE A 10 24.99 13.29 3.11
N ILE A 11 24.91 12.07 3.66
CA ILE A 11 25.69 10.91 3.19
C ILE A 11 25.22 10.42 1.82
N LEU A 12 23.92 10.57 1.50
CA LEU A 12 23.34 10.08 0.25
C LEU A 12 23.44 11.08 -0.92
N LEU A 13 23.69 12.37 -0.65
CA LEU A 13 23.78 13.42 -1.68
C LEU A 13 24.85 13.16 -2.78
N PRO A 14 26.06 12.67 -2.48
CA PRO A 14 27.11 12.49 -3.49
C PRO A 14 26.81 11.41 -4.52
N LEU A 15 25.88 10.48 -4.25
CA LEU A 15 25.58 9.36 -5.14
C LEU A 15 24.80 9.77 -6.40
N PHE A 16 24.21 10.97 -6.41
CA PHE A 16 23.42 11.46 -7.55
C PHE A 16 24.20 12.36 -8.53
N ALA A 17 25.46 12.71 -8.22
CA ALA A 17 26.27 13.57 -9.07
C ALA A 17 26.79 12.87 -10.35
N SER A 18 26.80 11.54 -10.40
CA SER A 18 27.37 10.76 -11.51
C SER A 18 26.42 10.50 -12.69
N ALA A 19 25.19 11.04 -12.66
CA ALA A 19 24.18 10.76 -13.70
C ALA A 19 24.15 11.77 -14.87
N GLN A 20 24.88 12.89 -14.80
CA GLN A 20 24.78 13.97 -15.80
C GLN A 20 25.75 13.85 -16.99
N ASN A 21 26.70 12.92 -17.00
CA ASN A 21 27.72 12.81 -18.06
C ASN A 21 27.59 11.52 -18.90
N PHE A 22 26.37 11.01 -19.09
CA PHE A 22 26.15 9.94 -20.06
C PHE A 22 26.09 10.55 -21.46
N ASP A 23 27.18 10.46 -22.20
CA ASP A 23 27.27 10.84 -23.62
C ASP A 23 27.08 9.58 -24.50
N PRO A 24 25.87 9.33 -25.02
CA PRO A 24 25.60 8.17 -25.87
C PRO A 24 26.35 8.20 -27.21
N SER A 25 26.93 9.34 -27.60
CA SER A 25 27.70 9.47 -28.84
C SER A 25 29.06 8.77 -28.80
N LYS A 26 29.61 8.52 -27.60
CA LYS A 26 30.90 7.81 -27.41
C LYS A 26 30.80 6.29 -27.48
N TYR A 27 29.59 5.74 -27.41
CA TYR A 27 29.33 4.29 -27.43
C TYR A 27 28.58 3.84 -28.69
N GLY A 28 28.39 4.75 -29.66
CA GLY A 28 27.88 4.40 -30.98
C GLY A 28 28.92 3.62 -31.80
N PRO A 29 28.49 2.70 -32.68
CA PRO A 29 29.42 1.98 -33.55
C PRO A 29 30.24 2.99 -34.36
N GLN A 30 31.57 2.85 -34.34
CA GLN A 30 32.45 3.61 -35.21
C GLN A 30 31.95 3.47 -36.65
N LYS A 31 31.62 4.58 -37.30
CA LYS A 31 31.32 4.59 -38.73
C LYS A 31 32.62 4.24 -39.45
N GLN A 32 32.77 2.97 -39.82
CA GLN A 32 33.81 2.53 -40.74
C GLN A 32 33.43 3.08 -42.11
N ASP A 33 34.14 4.11 -42.57
CA ASP A 33 34.09 4.54 -43.97
C ASP A 33 34.59 3.36 -44.83
N LEU A 34 33.63 2.69 -45.46
CA LEU A 34 33.83 1.51 -46.30
C LEU A 34 34.54 1.92 -47.60
N LEU A 35 35.84 1.66 -47.68
CA LEU A 35 36.67 1.80 -48.88
C LEU A 35 36.55 0.62 -49.88
N PHE A 36 35.56 -0.28 -49.72
CA PHE A 36 35.43 -1.48 -50.57
C PHE A 36 33.97 -1.76 -50.98
N PRO A 37 33.63 -1.65 -52.28
CA PRO A 37 32.31 -2.00 -52.79
C PRO A 37 32.21 -3.53 -52.94
N GLY A 38 31.89 -4.23 -51.84
CA GLY A 38 31.71 -5.69 -51.87
C GLY A 38 31.59 -6.40 -50.51
N ALA A 39 31.88 -5.74 -49.40
CA ALA A 39 31.96 -6.38 -48.08
C ALA A 39 30.62 -6.52 -47.32
N ASN A 40 29.47 -6.35 -47.98
CA ASN A 40 28.15 -6.38 -47.33
C ASN A 40 27.47 -7.75 -47.39
N GLN A 41 28.18 -8.81 -47.02
CA GLN A 41 27.56 -10.10 -46.69
C GLN A 41 28.04 -10.57 -45.32
N ASN A 42 27.72 -9.79 -44.29
CA ASN A 42 27.76 -10.32 -42.93
C ASN A 42 26.72 -11.44 -42.84
N PRO A 43 27.10 -12.68 -42.43
CA PRO A 43 26.12 -13.75 -42.23
C PRO A 43 25.13 -13.30 -41.16
N LYS A 44 23.84 -13.31 -41.49
CA LYS A 44 22.77 -12.99 -40.52
C LYS A 44 22.83 -14.03 -39.41
N LEU A 45 23.25 -13.61 -38.22
CA LEU A 45 23.14 -14.42 -37.00
C LEU A 45 21.68 -14.82 -36.81
N PRO A 46 21.37 -16.08 -36.46
CA PRO A 46 20.01 -16.48 -36.16
C PRO A 46 19.50 -15.64 -34.99
N GLN A 47 18.38 -14.95 -35.20
CA GLN A 47 17.72 -14.16 -34.15
C GLN A 47 17.16 -15.15 -33.13
N LEU A 48 17.82 -15.28 -31.98
CA LEU A 48 17.24 -15.99 -30.84
C LEU A 48 16.00 -15.21 -30.40
N GLU A 49 14.86 -15.89 -30.28
CA GLU A 49 13.64 -15.30 -29.73
C GLU A 49 13.97 -14.72 -28.35
N THR A 50 13.83 -13.40 -28.22
CA THR A 50 14.03 -12.73 -26.94
C THR A 50 12.82 -13.03 -26.06
N VAL A 51 12.83 -14.17 -25.38
CA VAL A 51 11.83 -14.50 -24.36
C VAL A 51 12.06 -13.60 -23.16
N LYS A 52 11.15 -12.64 -22.95
CA LYS A 52 11.11 -11.88 -21.69
C LYS A 52 10.94 -12.87 -20.53
N PRO A 53 11.72 -12.74 -19.44
CA PRO A 53 11.56 -13.63 -18.29
C PRO A 53 10.18 -13.40 -17.65
N LEU A 54 9.23 -14.32 -17.87
CA LEU A 54 7.87 -14.25 -17.31
C LEU A 54 7.88 -14.11 -15.78
N SER A 55 8.79 -14.80 -15.09
CA SER A 55 8.75 -14.96 -13.63
C SER A 55 9.11 -13.72 -12.82
N ARG A 56 9.91 -12.79 -13.35
CA ARG A 56 10.20 -11.51 -12.64
C ARG A 56 8.95 -10.63 -12.56
N ASN A 57 8.09 -10.71 -13.58
CA ASN A 57 6.88 -9.91 -13.67
C ASN A 57 5.86 -10.29 -12.58
N ASP A 58 5.73 -11.57 -12.25
CA ASP A 58 4.66 -12.02 -11.35
C ASP A 58 4.97 -11.77 -9.88
N VAL A 59 6.23 -11.93 -9.45
CA VAL A 59 6.65 -11.55 -8.09
C VAL A 59 6.50 -10.04 -7.86
N GLU A 60 6.90 -9.22 -8.83
CA GLU A 60 6.73 -7.76 -8.75
C GLU A 60 5.26 -7.34 -8.73
N LYS A 61 4.41 -7.98 -9.53
CA LYS A 61 2.95 -7.78 -9.49
C LYS A 61 2.36 -8.15 -8.13
N THR A 62 2.75 -9.29 -7.55
CA THR A 62 2.27 -9.72 -6.23
C THR A 62 2.70 -8.77 -5.14
N LYS A 63 3.95 -8.27 -5.16
CA LYS A 63 4.42 -7.22 -4.25
C LYS A 63 3.61 -5.93 -4.38
N ALA A 64 3.33 -5.49 -5.62
CA ALA A 64 2.52 -4.31 -5.87
C ALA A 64 1.06 -4.49 -5.39
N LYS A 65 0.50 -5.70 -5.50
CA LYS A 65 -0.82 -6.03 -4.94
C LYS A 65 -0.80 -6.01 -3.43
N LEU A 66 0.22 -6.60 -2.80
CA LEU A 66 0.40 -6.62 -1.35
C LEU A 66 0.42 -5.19 -0.79
N ALA A 67 1.29 -4.32 -1.31
CA ALA A 67 1.38 -2.92 -0.87
C ALA A 67 0.05 -2.15 -1.00
N ARG A 68 -0.75 -2.45 -2.04
CA ARG A 68 -2.08 -1.84 -2.23
C ARG A 68 -3.08 -2.34 -1.21
N GLU A 69 -3.08 -3.63 -0.88
CA GLU A 69 -3.98 -4.19 0.13
C GLU A 69 -3.58 -3.75 1.54
N GLU A 70 -2.30 -3.68 1.87
CA GLU A 70 -1.79 -3.09 3.12
C GLU A 70 -2.23 -1.64 3.28
N GLN A 71 -2.08 -0.82 2.23
CA GLN A 71 -2.54 0.57 2.29
C GLN A 71 -4.06 0.69 2.49
N LYS A 72 -4.84 -0.21 1.87
CA LYS A 72 -6.30 -0.26 2.09
C LYS A 72 -6.62 -0.69 3.53
N LEU A 73 -5.89 -1.66 4.07
CA LEU A 73 -6.06 -2.13 5.44
C LEU A 73 -5.78 -1.01 6.44
N ILE A 74 -4.70 -0.25 6.25
CA ILE A 74 -4.37 0.93 7.08
C ILE A 74 -5.52 1.95 7.06
N LYS A 75 -6.04 2.28 5.87
CA LYS A 75 -7.18 3.20 5.73
C LYS A 75 -8.45 2.68 6.39
N LEU A 76 -8.69 1.36 6.38
CA LEU A 76 -9.82 0.76 7.08
C LEU A 76 -9.63 0.81 8.59
N ALA A 77 -8.45 0.48 9.09
CA ALA A 77 -8.12 0.56 10.51
C ALA A 77 -8.28 1.99 11.05
N GLU A 78 -7.85 3.00 10.28
CA GLU A 78 -8.05 4.41 10.64
C GLU A 78 -9.54 4.76 10.72
N LYS A 79 -10.36 4.32 9.76
CA LYS A 79 -11.81 4.52 9.80
C LYS A 79 -12.46 3.81 10.99
N THR A 80 -12.08 2.56 11.25
CA THR A 80 -12.55 1.78 12.41
C THR A 80 -12.26 2.56 13.70
N TRP A 81 -11.04 3.07 13.85
CA TRP A 81 -10.62 3.87 15.00
C TRP A 81 -11.47 5.14 15.17
N GLN A 82 -11.74 5.87 14.10
CA GLN A 82 -12.61 7.05 14.15
C GLN A 82 -14.05 6.70 14.59
N ILE A 83 -14.59 5.58 14.11
CA ILE A 83 -15.92 5.10 14.53
C ILE A 83 -15.91 4.73 16.03
N GLU A 84 -14.84 4.09 16.52
CA GLU A 84 -14.72 3.76 17.95
C GLU A 84 -14.65 5.01 18.84
N LEU A 85 -13.93 6.05 18.41
CA LEU A 85 -13.88 7.32 19.12
C LEU A 85 -15.25 8.00 19.19
N ASP A 86 -15.96 8.06 18.06
CA ASP A 86 -17.31 8.64 17.99
C ASP A 86 -18.32 7.85 18.84
N LEU A 87 -18.27 6.51 18.78
CA LEU A 87 -19.08 5.63 19.63
C LEU A 87 -18.80 5.88 21.12
N ARG A 88 -17.53 6.04 21.50
CA ARG A 88 -17.13 6.34 22.88
C ARG A 88 -17.69 7.70 23.33
N ALA A 89 -17.58 8.73 22.50
CA ALA A 89 -18.13 10.05 22.78
C ALA A 89 -19.65 10.01 22.97
N LYS A 90 -20.38 9.26 22.12
CA LYS A 90 -21.83 9.06 22.27
C LYS A 90 -22.21 8.33 23.56
N ARG A 91 -21.45 7.29 23.93
CA ARG A 91 -21.66 6.56 25.20
C ARG A 91 -21.41 7.45 26.41
N GLU A 92 -20.40 8.31 26.34
CA GLU A 92 -20.11 9.29 27.40
C GLU A 92 -21.20 10.36 27.48
N SER A 93 -21.68 10.88 26.35
CA SER A 93 -22.82 11.79 26.31
C SER A 93 -24.08 11.16 26.90
N LEU A 94 -24.35 9.89 26.60
CA LEU A 94 -25.47 9.16 27.18
C LEU A 94 -25.33 9.03 28.69
N LYS A 95 -24.15 8.64 29.17
CA LYS A 95 -23.86 8.53 30.60
C LYS A 95 -24.03 9.87 31.32
N ASN A 96 -23.58 10.97 30.72
CA ASN A 96 -23.73 12.30 31.28
C ASN A 96 -25.20 12.71 31.37
N LEU A 97 -26.00 12.41 30.34
CA LEU A 97 -27.44 12.60 30.40
C LEU A 97 -28.04 11.72 31.50
N GLU A 98 -27.83 10.41 31.50
CA GLU A 98 -28.41 9.51 32.52
C GLU A 98 -28.05 9.91 33.97
N ASN A 99 -26.88 10.53 34.19
CA ASN A 99 -26.44 11.02 35.51
C ASN A 99 -26.91 12.45 35.85
N THR A 100 -27.44 13.22 34.89
CA THR A 100 -27.91 14.57 35.17
C THR A 100 -29.24 14.50 35.93
N SER A 101 -29.34 15.12 37.11
CA SER A 101 -30.54 15.08 37.96
C SER A 101 -31.75 15.85 37.41
N LYS A 102 -31.79 16.14 36.11
CA LYS A 102 -32.97 16.72 35.46
C LYS A 102 -34.10 15.70 35.50
N ASN A 103 -35.29 16.19 35.88
CA ASN A 103 -36.50 15.43 36.13
C ASN A 103 -36.66 14.27 35.12
N ASN A 104 -36.47 13.03 35.57
CA ASN A 104 -36.55 11.81 34.74
C ASN A 104 -37.92 11.60 34.07
N ASN A 105 -38.91 12.43 34.41
CA ASN A 105 -40.27 12.42 33.85
C ASN A 105 -40.51 13.48 32.76
N ASP A 106 -39.50 14.27 32.36
CA ASP A 106 -39.63 15.18 31.21
C ASP A 106 -39.63 14.37 29.89
N PRO A 107 -40.73 14.40 29.10
CA PRO A 107 -40.83 13.65 27.85
C PRO A 107 -39.75 14.01 26.83
N ASP A 108 -39.34 15.28 26.77
CA ASP A 108 -38.32 15.74 25.83
C ASP A 108 -36.93 15.22 26.24
N TYR A 109 -36.69 15.11 27.54
CA TYR A 109 -35.48 14.53 28.08
C TYR A 109 -35.36 13.03 27.75
N GLN A 110 -36.44 12.28 27.95
CA GLN A 110 -36.50 10.85 27.65
C GLN A 110 -36.33 10.58 26.15
N LYS A 111 -36.93 11.43 25.29
CA LYS A 111 -36.77 11.38 23.83
C LYS A 111 -35.32 11.58 23.39
N ASN A 112 -34.58 12.49 24.05
CA ASN A 112 -33.16 12.71 23.76
C ASN A 112 -32.29 11.50 24.14
N ILE A 113 -32.57 10.86 25.28
CA ILE A 113 -31.91 9.62 25.70
C ILE A 113 -32.14 8.51 24.68
N GLU A 114 -33.39 8.30 24.24
CA GLU A 114 -33.72 7.29 23.23
C GLU A 114 -33.04 7.56 21.89
N LYS A 115 -32.99 8.83 21.47
CA LYS A 115 -32.31 9.23 20.23
C LYS A 115 -30.84 8.82 20.27
N ILE A 116 -30.14 9.14 21.35
CA ILE A 116 -28.71 8.80 21.50
C ILE A 116 -28.52 7.27 21.57
N LYS A 117 -29.41 6.53 22.25
CA LYS A 117 -29.38 5.05 22.26
C LYS A 117 -29.49 4.48 20.84
N LYS A 118 -30.39 5.02 20.00
CA LYS A 118 -30.51 4.62 18.58
C LYS A 118 -29.25 4.96 17.79
N GLU A 119 -28.68 6.14 17.99
CA GLU A 119 -27.43 6.55 17.32
C GLU A 119 -26.23 5.67 17.72
N ILE A 120 -26.15 5.25 18.99
CA ILE A 120 -25.15 4.29 19.48
C ILE A 120 -25.33 2.94 18.77
N ALA A 121 -26.56 2.42 18.69
CA ALA A 121 -26.83 1.15 18.00
C ALA A 121 -26.44 1.20 16.52
N ILE A 122 -26.77 2.30 15.82
CA ILE A 122 -26.36 2.51 14.42
C ILE A 122 -24.83 2.56 14.30
N SER A 123 -24.16 3.24 15.23
CA SER A 123 -22.69 3.38 15.22
C SER A 123 -22.00 2.05 15.53
N GLN A 124 -22.59 1.22 16.41
CA GLN A 124 -22.10 -0.14 16.69
C GLN A 124 -22.21 -1.03 15.45
N ASN A 125 -23.35 -1.03 14.77
CA ASN A 125 -23.50 -1.80 13.52
C ASN A 125 -22.49 -1.38 12.45
N LYS A 126 -22.20 -0.08 12.34
CA LYS A 126 -21.15 0.44 11.44
C LYS A 126 -19.75 -0.01 11.86
N LEU A 127 -19.48 -0.06 13.17
CA LEU A 127 -18.22 -0.55 13.70
C LEU A 127 -18.01 -2.02 13.37
N ASP A 128 -19.05 -2.84 13.54
CA ASP A 128 -18.98 -4.27 13.30
C ASP A 128 -18.75 -4.56 11.80
N ASP A 129 -19.46 -3.87 10.90
CA ASP A 129 -19.21 -3.94 9.45
C ASP A 129 -17.79 -3.48 9.06
N ALA A 130 -17.28 -2.41 9.68
CA ALA A 130 -15.91 -1.94 9.45
C ALA A 130 -14.86 -2.97 9.92
N LYS A 131 -15.08 -3.61 11.08
CA LYS A 131 -14.21 -4.68 11.60
C LYS A 131 -14.22 -5.90 10.69
N SER A 132 -15.38 -6.38 10.27
CA SER A 132 -15.46 -7.51 9.32
C SER A 132 -14.74 -7.22 8.01
N LYS A 133 -14.84 -5.99 7.48
CA LYS A 133 -14.10 -5.56 6.28
C LYS A 133 -12.59 -5.49 6.52
N GLN A 134 -12.17 -5.06 7.71
CA GLN A 134 -10.76 -5.02 8.10
C GLN A 134 -10.20 -6.44 8.20
N ASP A 135 -10.89 -7.36 8.85
CA ASP A 135 -10.47 -8.76 9.02
C ASP A 135 -10.34 -9.46 7.66
N PHE A 136 -11.34 -9.32 6.78
CA PHE A 136 -11.28 -9.85 5.42
C PHE A 136 -10.09 -9.34 4.62
N ARG A 137 -9.70 -8.08 4.83
CA ARG A 137 -8.53 -7.49 4.15
C ARG A 137 -7.22 -7.95 4.78
N ALA A 138 -7.17 -8.13 6.09
CA ALA A 138 -6.01 -8.68 6.78
C ALA A 138 -5.72 -10.11 6.31
N GLU A 139 -6.76 -10.93 6.13
CA GLU A 139 -6.63 -12.29 5.58
C GLU A 139 -6.04 -12.27 4.17
N LYS A 140 -6.48 -11.33 3.30
CA LYS A 140 -5.90 -11.17 1.95
C LYS A 140 -4.44 -10.73 1.95
N VAL A 141 -4.05 -9.87 2.89
CA VAL A 141 -2.65 -9.48 3.05
C VAL A 141 -1.82 -10.70 3.42
N LEU A 142 -2.29 -11.48 4.41
CA LEU A 142 -1.63 -12.71 4.85
C LEU A 142 -1.49 -13.73 3.70
N GLU A 143 -2.55 -13.94 2.90
CA GLU A 143 -2.51 -14.82 1.73
C GLU A 143 -1.42 -14.39 0.73
N LEU A 144 -1.35 -13.09 0.42
CA LEU A 144 -0.35 -12.54 -0.50
C LEU A 144 1.07 -12.64 0.05
N GLU A 145 1.26 -12.49 1.37
CA GLU A 145 2.55 -12.69 2.03
C GLU A 145 3.02 -14.14 1.92
N ILE A 146 2.12 -15.11 2.18
CA ILE A 146 2.40 -16.54 2.04
C ILE A 146 2.80 -16.86 0.60
N MET A 147 2.01 -16.42 -0.40
CA MET A 147 2.32 -16.63 -1.81
C MET A 147 3.69 -16.06 -2.19
N LEU A 148 4.05 -14.89 -1.64
CA LEU A 148 5.35 -14.27 -1.89
C LEU A 148 6.48 -15.11 -1.27
N GLU A 149 6.29 -15.62 -0.07
CA GLU A 149 7.26 -16.47 0.62
C GLU A 149 7.48 -17.79 -0.14
N GLU A 150 6.42 -18.47 -0.55
CA GLU A 150 6.48 -19.69 -1.36
C GLU A 150 7.18 -19.48 -2.71
N SER A 151 6.97 -18.33 -3.35
CA SER A 151 7.64 -17.98 -4.61
C SER A 151 9.17 -17.88 -4.49
N LYS A 152 9.72 -17.69 -3.27
CA LYS A 152 11.16 -17.69 -3.03
C LYS A 152 11.75 -19.10 -3.09
N PHE A 153 10.99 -20.12 -2.67
CA PHE A 153 11.46 -21.51 -2.57
C PHE A 153 11.31 -22.30 -3.88
N THR A 154 10.32 -21.97 -4.71
CA THR A 154 10.10 -22.60 -6.03
C THR A 154 11.18 -22.25 -7.08
N ARG A 155 12.07 -21.27 -6.81
CA ARG A 155 13.20 -20.92 -7.69
C ARG A 155 14.38 -21.92 -7.64
N LYS A 156 14.44 -22.84 -6.66
CA LYS A 156 15.60 -23.74 -6.47
C LYS A 156 15.49 -25.12 -7.16
N GLY A 157 14.42 -25.39 -7.92
CA GLY A 157 14.25 -26.67 -8.61
C GLY A 157 13.84 -26.51 -10.07
N SER A 158 14.81 -26.26 -10.95
CA SER A 158 14.73 -26.59 -12.37
C SER A 158 16.13 -26.69 -12.97
#